data_AF-K0JW89-F1
#
_entry.id   AF-K0JW89-F1
#
_cell.length_a   1.000
_cell.length_b   1.000
_cell.length_c   1.000
_cell.angle_alpha   90.00
_cell.angle_beta   90.00
_cell.angle_gamma   90.00
#
_symmetry.space_group_name_H-M   'P 1'
#
loop_
_entity.id
_entity.type
_entity.pdbx_description
1 polymer ?
#
loop_
_entity_poly.entity_id
_entity_poly.type
_entity_poly.pdbx_seq_one_letter_code
_entity_poly.pdbx_strand_id
1 'polypeptide(L)'
;MTLPYPPDDDSAAYHYINDVLRNRDDDAWRLLAAETHVEQTDRVMRAMLDRIAVARTHRTAVRAKARARAASGEITQAEYQLDAAEDATKASKTAHFETLLREHHRQIAQAARRLRGDDVRDELTDLVLALGTAIDTHRAAVLDAGYKPTAADEALWARLAGLDVPGTSEGEPRASVEELVKRRSATQDDLGRVLAGIILDVAGGAPSVPRSALLSAWKKAVAPTLAVEQKTEFAAKGKGSLATEKLRKTMGHLERKGLVKRTESADGQRLDVLDRRGLEDLADGRA
;
A
#
# COMPACT_ATOMS: atom_id res chain seq x y z
N MET A 1 -33.06 13.24 -1.56
CA MET A 1 -32.36 14.29 -2.32
C MET A 1 -31.69 13.63 -3.51
N THR A 2 -31.63 14.29 -4.65
CA THR A 2 -31.02 13.79 -5.89
C THR A 2 -29.86 14.70 -6.27
N LEU A 3 -28.80 14.14 -6.85
CA LEU A 3 -27.69 14.95 -7.35
C LEU A 3 -28.17 15.86 -8.50
N PRO A 4 -27.55 17.04 -8.68
CA PRO A 4 -27.94 17.98 -9.73
C PRO A 4 -27.43 17.58 -11.13
N TYR A 5 -27.00 16.34 -11.32
CA TYR A 5 -26.46 15.81 -12.57
C TYR A 5 -26.75 14.30 -12.71
N PRO A 6 -26.75 13.76 -13.94
CA PRO A 6 -26.98 12.34 -14.19
C PRO A 6 -25.73 11.47 -13.86
N PRO A 7 -25.91 10.15 -13.66
CA PRO A 7 -24.86 9.23 -13.20
C PRO A 7 -23.66 9.06 -14.16
N ASP A 8 -23.77 9.52 -15.40
CA ASP A 8 -22.69 9.42 -16.41
C ASP A 8 -22.03 10.78 -16.73
N ASP A 9 -22.49 11.88 -16.13
CA ASP A 9 -21.93 13.22 -16.36
C ASP A 9 -20.79 13.52 -15.37
N ASP A 10 -19.62 12.94 -15.65
CA ASP A 10 -18.41 13.14 -14.86
C ASP A 10 -17.93 14.60 -14.85
N SER A 11 -18.29 15.40 -15.85
CA SER A 11 -17.93 16.81 -15.92
C SER A 11 -18.73 17.63 -14.91
N ALA A 12 -20.05 17.46 -14.88
CA ALA A 12 -20.90 18.10 -13.88
C ALA A 12 -20.57 17.61 -12.46
N ALA A 13 -20.31 16.30 -12.31
CA ALA A 13 -19.86 15.72 -11.05
C ALA A 13 -18.55 16.35 -10.56
N TYR A 14 -17.58 16.58 -11.45
CA TYR A 14 -16.31 17.24 -11.10
C TYR A 14 -16.54 18.63 -10.50
N HIS A 15 -17.40 19.43 -11.13
CA HIS A 15 -17.71 20.78 -10.65
C HIS A 15 -18.43 20.75 -9.30
N TYR A 16 -19.45 19.90 -9.18
CA TYR A 16 -20.22 19.77 -7.96
C TYR A 16 -19.38 19.27 -6.77
N ILE A 17 -18.57 18.23 -6.97
CA ILE A 17 -17.67 17.70 -5.91
C ILE A 17 -16.69 18.79 -5.45
N ASN A 18 -16.12 19.56 -6.37
CA ASN A 18 -15.22 20.65 -6.02
C ASN A 18 -15.93 21.73 -5.16
N ASP A 19 -17.16 22.08 -5.50
CA ASP A 19 -17.94 23.07 -4.76
C ASP A 19 -18.34 22.54 -3.37
N VAL A 20 -18.80 21.30 -3.28
CA VAL A 20 -19.13 20.64 -2.01
C VAL A 20 -17.91 20.58 -1.08
N LEU A 21 -16.75 20.19 -1.60
CA LEU A 21 -15.49 20.13 -0.85
C LEU A 21 -15.04 21.50 -0.33
N ARG A 22 -15.28 22.57 -1.09
CA ARG A 22 -14.95 23.95 -0.68
C ARG A 22 -15.91 24.48 0.38
N ASN A 23 -17.18 24.15 0.25
CA ASN A 23 -18.24 24.64 1.14
C ASN A 23 -18.40 23.79 2.40
N ARG A 24 -17.81 22.58 2.44
CA ARG A 24 -17.92 21.62 3.55
C ARG A 24 -19.38 21.25 3.84
N ASP A 25 -20.14 20.97 2.78
CA ASP A 25 -21.54 20.60 2.87
C ASP A 25 -21.69 19.11 3.21
N ASP A 26 -21.95 18.81 4.48
CA ASP A 26 -22.08 17.45 5.00
C ASP A 26 -23.32 16.70 4.47
N ASP A 27 -24.38 17.42 4.10
CA ASP A 27 -25.60 16.82 3.52
C ASP A 27 -25.34 16.38 2.08
N ALA A 28 -24.72 17.26 1.29
CA ALA A 28 -24.27 16.93 -0.07
C ALA A 28 -23.24 15.80 -0.07
N TRP A 29 -22.34 15.78 0.92
CA TRP A 29 -21.34 14.71 1.01
C TRP A 29 -21.96 13.35 1.32
N ARG A 30 -22.96 13.29 2.20
CA ARG A 30 -23.74 12.06 2.43
C ARG A 30 -24.43 11.55 1.18
N LEU A 31 -24.92 12.45 0.33
CA LEU A 31 -25.54 12.08 -0.93
C LEU A 31 -24.53 11.53 -1.95
N LEU A 32 -23.33 12.13 -2.03
CA LEU A 32 -22.22 11.66 -2.88
C LEU A 32 -21.68 10.29 -2.42
N ALA A 33 -21.73 10.02 -1.12
CA ALA A 33 -21.34 8.74 -0.54
C ALA A 33 -22.42 7.65 -0.62
N ALA A 34 -23.62 7.96 -1.12
CA ALA A 34 -24.69 6.98 -1.25
C ALA A 34 -24.35 5.93 -2.32
N GLU A 35 -24.82 4.69 -2.13
CA GLU A 35 -24.54 3.55 -3.02
C GLU A 35 -24.88 3.83 -4.49
N THR A 36 -25.90 4.65 -4.77
CA THR A 36 -26.31 5.03 -6.12
C THR A 36 -25.31 5.91 -6.86
N HIS A 37 -24.36 6.55 -6.16
CA HIS A 37 -23.48 7.59 -6.70
C HIS A 37 -22.00 7.43 -6.30
N VAL A 38 -21.70 6.52 -5.38
CA VAL A 38 -20.37 6.37 -4.79
C VAL A 38 -19.31 5.97 -5.82
N GLU A 39 -19.64 5.18 -6.84
CA GLU A 39 -18.69 4.77 -7.89
C GLU A 39 -18.32 5.92 -8.82
N GLN A 40 -19.30 6.71 -9.25
CA GLN A 40 -19.04 7.92 -10.05
C GLN A 40 -18.21 8.91 -9.23
N THR A 41 -18.52 9.06 -7.95
CA THR A 41 -17.77 9.93 -7.04
C THR A 41 -16.32 9.44 -6.87
N ASP A 42 -16.09 8.14 -6.64
CA ASP A 42 -14.74 7.52 -6.60
C ASP A 42 -13.96 7.82 -7.88
N ARG A 43 -14.56 7.53 -9.05
CA ARG A 43 -13.95 7.76 -10.36
C ARG A 43 -13.55 9.22 -10.58
N VAL A 44 -14.43 10.17 -10.28
CA VAL A 44 -14.18 11.60 -10.47
C VAL A 44 -13.12 12.12 -9.49
N MET A 45 -13.16 11.70 -8.23
CA MET A 45 -12.15 12.08 -7.24
C MET A 45 -10.75 11.56 -7.60
N ARG A 46 -10.64 10.34 -8.15
CA ARG A 46 -9.37 9.84 -8.70
C ARG A 46 -8.86 10.72 -9.85
N ALA A 47 -9.73 11.05 -10.81
CA ALA A 47 -9.37 11.94 -11.91
C ALA A 47 -8.93 13.35 -11.42
N MET A 48 -9.54 13.87 -10.36
CA MET A 48 -9.10 15.11 -9.71
C MET A 48 -7.68 14.99 -9.12
N LEU A 49 -7.39 13.90 -8.41
CA LEU A 49 -6.06 13.63 -7.84
C LEU A 49 -5.00 13.48 -8.94
N ASP A 50 -5.32 12.79 -10.03
CA ASP A 50 -4.42 12.61 -11.17
C ASP A 50 -4.11 13.94 -11.86
N ARG A 51 -5.14 14.79 -12.07
CA ARG A 51 -4.95 16.15 -12.59
C ARG A 51 -4.03 16.98 -11.70
N ILE A 52 -4.15 16.87 -10.37
CA ILE A 52 -3.26 17.55 -9.42
C ILE A 52 -1.82 17.04 -9.55
N ALA A 53 -1.64 15.72 -9.69
CA ALA A 53 -0.33 15.11 -9.87
C ALA A 53 0.34 15.59 -11.17
N VAL A 54 -0.38 15.55 -12.29
CA VAL A 54 0.10 16.05 -13.59
C VAL A 54 0.45 17.54 -13.51
N ALA A 55 -0.42 18.36 -12.91
CA ALA A 55 -0.17 19.79 -12.73
C ALA A 55 1.09 20.06 -11.89
N ARG A 56 1.35 19.25 -10.85
CA ARG A 56 2.57 19.37 -10.04
C ARG A 56 3.83 19.08 -10.85
N THR A 57 3.81 18.01 -11.66
CA THR A 57 4.93 17.66 -12.54
C THR A 57 5.20 18.77 -13.54
N HIS A 58 4.15 19.28 -14.20
CA HIS A 58 4.26 20.40 -15.13
C HIS A 58 4.84 21.67 -14.46
N ARG A 59 4.32 22.07 -13.28
CA ARG A 59 4.85 23.23 -12.55
C ARG A 59 6.32 23.06 -12.15
N THR A 60 6.72 21.85 -11.79
CA THR A 60 8.13 21.55 -11.47
C THR A 60 9.02 21.78 -12.68
N ALA A 61 8.60 21.32 -13.86
CA ALA A 61 9.31 21.57 -15.12
C ALA A 61 9.36 23.06 -15.48
N VAL A 62 8.24 23.79 -15.32
CA VAL A 62 8.18 25.25 -15.56
C VAL A 62 9.15 26.00 -14.64
N ARG A 63 9.19 25.67 -13.34
CA ARG A 63 10.12 26.28 -12.39
C ARG A 63 11.58 26.00 -12.73
N ALA A 64 11.89 24.79 -13.17
CA ALA A 64 13.24 24.44 -13.63
C ALA A 64 13.65 25.30 -14.84
N LYS A 65 12.74 25.48 -15.81
CA LYS A 65 12.96 26.35 -16.97
C LYS A 65 13.12 27.82 -16.57
N ALA A 66 12.28 28.35 -15.69
CA ALA A 66 12.38 29.73 -15.21
C ALA A 66 13.71 29.98 -14.48
N ARG A 67 14.17 29.02 -13.66
CA ARG A 67 15.49 29.09 -13.02
C ARG A 67 16.63 29.12 -14.04
N ALA A 68 16.55 28.31 -15.09
CA ALA A 68 17.55 28.30 -16.16
C ALA A 68 17.60 29.64 -16.91
N ARG A 69 16.45 30.25 -17.22
CA ARG A 69 16.36 31.57 -17.86
C ARG A 69 16.92 32.70 -17.00
N ALA A 70 16.70 32.65 -15.69
CA ALA A 70 17.31 33.61 -14.76
C ALA A 70 18.83 33.44 -14.73
N ALA A 71 19.33 32.19 -14.73
CA ALA A 71 20.76 31.90 -14.73
C ALA A 71 21.46 32.28 -16.04
N SER A 72 20.77 32.23 -17.19
CA SER A 72 21.28 32.70 -18.49
C SER A 72 21.15 34.22 -18.69
N GLY A 73 20.51 34.93 -17.75
CA GLY A 73 20.27 36.38 -17.86
C GLY A 73 19.16 36.76 -18.84
N GLU A 74 18.38 35.79 -19.34
CA GLU A 74 17.22 36.05 -20.22
C GLU A 74 16.06 36.75 -19.49
N ILE A 75 15.97 36.58 -18.17
CA ILE A 75 15.06 37.30 -17.29
C ILE A 75 15.85 37.85 -16.11
N THR A 76 15.37 38.95 -15.55
CA THR A 76 15.96 39.54 -14.35
C THR A 76 15.65 38.68 -13.12
N GLN A 77 16.49 38.80 -12.08
CA GLN A 77 16.25 38.13 -10.80
C GLN A 77 14.94 38.61 -10.13
N ALA A 78 14.53 39.85 -10.37
CA ALA A 78 13.28 40.40 -9.84
C ALA A 78 12.04 39.75 -10.50
N GLU A 79 12.07 39.56 -11.82
CA GLU A 79 11.02 38.84 -12.56
C GLU A 79 10.92 37.39 -12.09
N TYR A 80 12.05 36.70 -11.92
CA TYR A 80 12.06 35.33 -11.38
C TYR A 80 11.42 35.24 -9.98
N GLN A 81 11.70 36.20 -9.09
CA GLN A 81 11.16 36.21 -7.73
C GLN A 81 9.63 36.43 -7.72
N LEU A 82 9.12 37.30 -8.59
CA LEU A 82 7.68 37.52 -8.76
C LEU A 82 6.98 36.24 -9.24
N ASP A 83 7.49 35.63 -10.30
CA ASP A 83 6.96 34.36 -10.84
C ASP A 83 6.98 33.26 -9.76
N ALA A 84 8.08 33.14 -9.02
CA ALA A 84 8.23 32.16 -7.96
C ALA A 84 7.23 32.37 -6.81
N ALA A 85 6.94 33.63 -6.44
CA ALA A 85 6.00 33.97 -5.39
C ALA A 85 4.54 33.67 -5.78
N GLU A 86 4.14 33.98 -7.01
CA GLU A 86 2.82 33.62 -7.54
C GLU A 86 2.64 32.10 -7.56
N ASP A 87 3.66 31.39 -8.03
CA ASP A 87 3.67 29.94 -8.07
C ASP A 87 3.62 29.31 -6.68
N ALA A 88 4.31 29.90 -5.69
CA ALA A 88 4.26 29.43 -4.30
C ALA A 88 2.84 29.53 -3.73
N THR A 89 2.14 30.63 -4.01
CA THR A 89 0.75 30.83 -3.59
C THR A 89 -0.19 29.80 -4.23
N LYS A 90 -0.07 29.58 -5.54
CA LYS A 90 -0.85 28.55 -6.26
C LYS A 90 -0.56 27.16 -5.73
N ALA A 91 0.71 26.84 -5.45
CA ALA A 91 1.13 25.56 -4.90
C ALA A 91 0.54 25.30 -3.51
N SER A 92 0.56 26.30 -2.62
CA SER A 92 -0.03 26.18 -1.28
C SER A 92 -1.54 25.90 -1.33
N LYS A 93 -2.30 26.68 -2.12
CA LYS A 93 -3.74 26.45 -2.33
C LYS A 93 -4.03 25.05 -2.88
N THR A 94 -3.23 24.60 -3.85
CA THR A 94 -3.37 23.25 -4.44
C THR A 94 -3.10 22.16 -3.41
N ALA A 95 -2.05 22.30 -2.60
CA ALA A 95 -1.70 21.31 -1.58
C ALA A 95 -2.76 21.21 -0.47
N HIS A 96 -3.36 22.34 -0.07
CA HIS A 96 -4.47 22.34 0.88
C HIS A 96 -5.69 21.62 0.32
N PHE A 97 -6.09 21.95 -0.91
CA PHE A 97 -7.20 21.28 -1.58
C PHE A 97 -6.95 19.78 -1.77
N GLU A 98 -5.75 19.38 -2.20
CA GLU A 98 -5.38 17.98 -2.34
C GLU A 98 -5.46 17.22 -1.01
N THR A 99 -5.06 17.84 0.09
CA THR A 99 -5.16 17.21 1.42
C THR A 99 -6.62 16.92 1.76
N LEU A 100 -7.51 17.90 1.56
CA LEU A 100 -8.94 17.75 1.80
C LEU A 100 -9.58 16.72 0.86
N LEU A 101 -9.22 16.74 -0.42
CA LEU A 101 -9.68 15.77 -1.41
C LEU A 101 -9.25 14.34 -1.03
N ARG A 102 -8.01 14.14 -0.61
CA ARG A 102 -7.49 12.83 -0.18
C ARG A 102 -8.19 12.30 1.06
N GLU A 103 -8.51 13.17 2.02
CA GLU A 103 -9.24 12.79 3.23
C GLU A 103 -10.60 12.22 2.89
N HIS A 104 -11.36 12.94 2.06
CA HIS A 104 -12.70 12.54 1.64
C HIS A 104 -12.67 11.34 0.68
N HIS A 105 -11.67 11.27 -0.20
CA HIS A 105 -11.50 10.15 -1.12
C HIS A 105 -11.31 8.82 -0.39
N ARG A 106 -10.65 8.79 0.78
CA ARG A 106 -10.52 7.54 1.56
C ARG A 106 -11.87 6.97 1.97
N GLN A 107 -12.83 7.81 2.33
CA GLN A 107 -14.17 7.39 2.74
C GLN A 107 -14.96 6.86 1.55
N ILE A 108 -14.95 7.60 0.44
CA ILE A 108 -15.63 7.23 -0.81
C ILE A 108 -15.02 5.96 -1.41
N ALA A 109 -13.69 5.87 -1.49
CA ALA A 109 -13.00 4.71 -2.03
C ALA A 109 -13.34 3.43 -1.24
N GLN A 110 -13.44 3.50 0.08
CA GLN A 110 -13.86 2.36 0.89
C GLN A 110 -15.32 1.97 0.62
N ALA A 111 -16.23 2.93 0.52
CA ALA A 111 -17.63 2.66 0.22
C ALA A 111 -17.82 2.09 -1.20
N ALA A 112 -17.10 2.61 -2.20
CA ALA A 112 -17.09 2.07 -3.56
C ALA A 112 -16.53 0.64 -3.62
N ARG A 113 -15.44 0.35 -2.89
CA ARG A 113 -14.88 -1.01 -2.79
C ARG A 113 -15.86 -2.01 -2.19
N ARG A 114 -16.58 -1.61 -1.13
CA ARG A 114 -17.64 -2.45 -0.53
C ARG A 114 -18.75 -2.74 -1.52
N LEU A 115 -19.21 -1.73 -2.27
CA LEU A 115 -20.25 -1.90 -3.28
C LEU A 115 -19.82 -2.85 -4.40
N ARG A 116 -18.55 -2.78 -4.85
CA ARG A 116 -17.97 -3.71 -5.83
C ARG A 116 -17.74 -5.13 -5.29
N GLY A 117 -17.88 -5.34 -3.97
CA GLY A 117 -17.54 -6.59 -3.31
C GLY A 117 -16.03 -6.87 -3.28
N ASP A 118 -15.19 -5.84 -3.43
CA ASP A 118 -13.74 -6.00 -3.43
C ASP A 118 -13.24 -6.52 -2.08
N ASP A 119 -13.86 -6.11 -0.97
CA ASP A 119 -13.53 -6.60 0.37
C ASP A 119 -13.76 -8.12 0.50
N VAL A 120 -14.86 -8.63 -0.08
CA VAL A 120 -15.17 -10.06 -0.11
C VAL A 120 -14.19 -10.81 -1.02
N ARG A 121 -13.83 -10.21 -2.16
CA ARG A 121 -12.83 -10.77 -3.07
C ARG A 121 -11.47 -10.89 -2.39
N ASP A 122 -11.04 -9.87 -1.66
CA ASP A 122 -9.78 -9.86 -0.92
C ASP A 122 -9.79 -10.94 0.17
N GLU A 123 -10.88 -11.04 0.93
CA GLU A 123 -11.03 -12.06 1.98
C GLU A 123 -11.01 -13.48 1.41
N LEU A 124 -11.75 -13.75 0.34
CA LEU A 124 -11.73 -15.05 -0.34
C LEU A 124 -10.33 -15.37 -0.90
N THR A 125 -9.65 -14.38 -1.46
CA THR A 125 -8.29 -14.53 -1.98
C THR A 125 -7.31 -14.86 -0.85
N ASP A 126 -7.43 -14.20 0.29
CA ASP A 126 -6.62 -14.49 1.48
C ASP A 126 -6.90 -15.89 2.03
N LEU A 127 -8.15 -16.35 2.05
CA LEU A 127 -8.52 -17.72 2.44
C LEU A 127 -7.95 -18.77 1.49
N VAL A 128 -8.03 -18.55 0.18
CA VAL A 128 -7.44 -19.44 -0.83
C VAL A 128 -5.92 -19.52 -0.66
N LEU A 129 -5.26 -18.38 -0.46
CA LEU A 129 -3.81 -18.32 -0.22
C LEU A 129 -3.41 -19.03 1.08
N ALA A 130 -4.19 -18.88 2.15
CA ALA A 130 -3.97 -19.59 3.40
C ALA A 130 -4.13 -21.11 3.24
N LEU A 131 -5.16 -21.54 2.51
CA LEU A 131 -5.38 -22.95 2.18
C LEU A 131 -4.23 -23.51 1.35
N GLY A 132 -3.80 -22.81 0.30
CA GLY A 132 -2.67 -23.22 -0.53
C GLY A 132 -1.38 -23.35 0.27
N THR A 133 -1.09 -22.38 1.14
CA THR A 133 0.08 -22.42 2.04
C THR A 133 0.03 -23.61 3.00
N ALA A 134 -1.14 -23.91 3.57
CA ALA A 134 -1.32 -25.03 4.48
C ALA A 134 -1.12 -26.38 3.77
N ILE A 135 -1.62 -26.51 2.54
CA ILE A 135 -1.43 -27.72 1.72
C ILE A 135 0.04 -27.89 1.31
N ASP A 136 0.74 -26.82 0.93
CA ASP A 136 2.17 -26.85 0.64
C ASP A 136 2.99 -27.27 1.87
N THR A 137 2.62 -26.76 3.05
CA THR A 137 3.23 -27.15 4.33
C THR A 137 2.99 -28.63 4.64
N HIS A 138 1.76 -29.12 4.43
CA HIS A 138 1.42 -30.53 4.59
C HIS A 138 2.23 -31.41 3.63
N ARG A 139 2.32 -31.01 2.36
CA ARG A 139 3.10 -31.71 1.34
C ARG A 139 4.56 -31.81 1.73
N ALA A 140 5.17 -30.70 2.16
CA ALA A 140 6.55 -30.69 2.64
C ALA A 140 6.73 -31.63 3.84
N ALA A 141 5.85 -31.57 4.84
CA ALA A 141 5.91 -32.42 6.03
C ALA A 141 5.79 -33.92 5.72
N VAL A 142 4.90 -34.31 4.81
CA VAL A 142 4.74 -35.71 4.36
C VAL A 142 6.01 -36.21 3.68
N LEU A 143 6.58 -35.39 2.78
CA LEU A 143 7.79 -35.76 2.02
C LEU A 143 9.04 -35.79 2.91
N ASP A 144 9.24 -34.78 3.77
CA ASP A 144 10.41 -34.67 4.65
C ASP A 144 10.45 -35.77 5.73
N ALA A 145 9.28 -36.22 6.19
CA ALA A 145 9.17 -37.38 7.08
C ALA A 145 9.39 -38.73 6.37
N GLY A 146 9.60 -38.73 5.05
CA GLY A 146 9.81 -39.93 4.24
C GLY A 146 8.56 -40.79 4.06
N TYR A 147 7.37 -40.25 4.36
CA TYR A 147 6.12 -40.97 4.16
C TYR A 147 5.74 -41.02 2.68
N LYS A 148 5.17 -42.15 2.26
CA LYS A 148 4.51 -42.21 0.95
C LYS A 148 3.18 -41.45 1.05
N PRO A 149 2.88 -40.53 0.12
CA PRO A 149 1.59 -39.88 0.04
C PRO A 149 0.45 -40.90 -0.03
N THR A 150 -0.66 -40.65 0.65
CA THR A 150 -1.87 -41.43 0.48
C THR A 150 -2.61 -40.99 -0.80
N ALA A 151 -3.53 -41.81 -1.30
CA ALA A 151 -4.39 -41.41 -2.42
C ALA A 151 -5.22 -40.13 -2.12
N ALA A 152 -5.54 -39.89 -0.84
CA ALA A 152 -6.22 -38.67 -0.42
C ALA A 152 -5.29 -37.44 -0.50
N ASP A 153 -4.02 -37.59 -0.11
CA ASP A 153 -3.00 -36.54 -0.25
C ASP A 153 -2.77 -36.18 -1.72
N GLU A 154 -2.58 -37.19 -2.56
CA GLU A 154 -2.37 -37.00 -4.00
C GLU A 154 -3.58 -36.33 -4.68
N ALA A 155 -4.80 -36.74 -4.31
CA ALA A 155 -6.02 -36.12 -4.83
C ALA A 155 -6.18 -34.67 -4.37
N LEU A 156 -5.83 -34.36 -3.12
CA LEU A 156 -5.84 -32.99 -2.59
C LEU A 156 -4.85 -32.10 -3.33
N TRP A 157 -3.61 -32.58 -3.52
CA TRP A 157 -2.56 -31.83 -4.22
C TRP A 157 -2.91 -31.60 -5.69
N ALA A 158 -3.42 -32.62 -6.38
CA ALA A 158 -3.86 -32.49 -7.78
C ALA A 158 -5.00 -31.48 -7.93
N ARG A 159 -5.95 -31.46 -6.97
CA ARG A 159 -7.07 -30.51 -7.00
C ARG A 159 -6.65 -29.07 -6.73
N LEU A 160 -5.63 -28.86 -5.90
CA LEU A 160 -5.05 -27.54 -5.67
C LEU A 160 -4.27 -27.03 -6.91
N ALA A 161 -3.48 -27.91 -7.54
CA ALA A 161 -2.70 -27.57 -8.73
C ALA A 161 -3.57 -27.12 -9.91
N GLY A 162 -4.79 -27.66 -10.01
CA GLY A 162 -5.77 -27.29 -11.05
C GLY A 162 -6.75 -26.18 -10.67
N LEU A 163 -6.62 -25.55 -9.49
CA LEU A 163 -7.52 -24.48 -9.07
C LEU A 163 -7.06 -23.12 -9.59
N ASP A 164 -7.78 -22.58 -10.58
CA ASP A 164 -7.52 -21.25 -11.15
C ASP A 164 -8.36 -20.16 -10.48
N VAL A 165 -7.68 -19.19 -9.89
CA VAL A 165 -8.29 -18.04 -9.22
C VAL A 165 -8.02 -16.72 -9.95
N PRO A 166 -8.88 -15.70 -9.77
CA PRO A 166 -8.62 -14.36 -10.28
C PRO A 166 -7.25 -13.85 -9.81
N GLY A 167 -6.60 -13.02 -10.64
CA GLY A 167 -5.37 -12.33 -10.27
C GLY A 167 -5.57 -11.45 -9.02
N THR A 168 -4.47 -11.17 -8.33
CA THR A 168 -4.47 -10.43 -7.05
C THR A 168 -4.51 -8.91 -7.23
N SER A 169 -4.34 -8.44 -8.46
CA SER A 169 -4.38 -7.02 -8.83
C SER A 169 -5.29 -6.81 -10.04
N GLU A 170 -5.82 -5.60 -10.17
CA GLU A 170 -6.63 -5.21 -11.33
C GLU A 170 -5.82 -5.36 -12.63
N GLY A 171 -6.37 -6.10 -13.60
CA GLY A 171 -5.70 -6.40 -14.87
C GLY A 171 -4.73 -7.59 -14.84
N GLU A 172 -4.51 -8.23 -13.69
CA GLU A 172 -3.76 -9.49 -13.66
C GLU A 172 -4.59 -10.65 -14.24
N PRO A 173 -3.99 -11.51 -15.09
CA PRO A 173 -4.66 -12.73 -15.54
C PRO A 173 -4.93 -13.68 -14.38
N ARG A 174 -5.81 -14.65 -14.59
CA ARG A 174 -6.01 -15.75 -13.63
C ARG A 174 -4.69 -16.50 -13.44
N ALA A 175 -4.47 -16.97 -12.22
CA ALA A 175 -3.29 -17.75 -11.85
C ALA A 175 -3.71 -18.97 -11.02
N SER A 176 -2.89 -20.01 -11.05
CA SER A 176 -3.09 -21.18 -10.19
C SER A 176 -2.80 -20.82 -8.73
N VAL A 177 -3.42 -21.54 -7.79
CA VAL A 177 -3.14 -21.32 -6.36
C VAL A 177 -1.67 -21.55 -6.02
N GLU A 178 -1.02 -22.55 -6.64
CA GLU A 178 0.41 -22.78 -6.44
C GLU A 178 1.26 -21.58 -6.88
N GLU A 179 0.93 -20.97 -8.02
CA GLU A 179 1.65 -19.78 -8.49
C GLU A 179 1.44 -18.59 -7.56
N LEU A 180 0.21 -18.38 -7.10
CA LEU A 180 -0.09 -17.30 -6.14
C LEU A 180 0.61 -17.51 -4.80
N VAL A 181 0.65 -18.75 -4.29
CA VAL A 181 1.39 -19.07 -3.06
C VAL A 181 2.89 -18.82 -3.25
N LYS A 182 3.48 -19.27 -4.38
CA LYS A 182 4.89 -19.00 -4.70
C LYS A 182 5.20 -17.51 -4.74
N ARG A 183 4.38 -16.72 -5.44
CA ARG A 183 4.52 -15.25 -5.51
C ARG A 183 4.38 -14.59 -4.14
N ARG A 184 3.40 -15.02 -3.34
CA ARG A 184 3.17 -14.52 -1.97
C ARG A 184 4.35 -14.83 -1.07
N SER A 185 4.85 -16.06 -1.10
CA SER A 185 6.02 -16.50 -0.33
C SER A 185 7.27 -15.72 -0.72
N ALA A 186 7.55 -15.58 -2.03
CA ALA A 186 8.68 -14.77 -2.51
C ALA A 186 8.58 -13.31 -2.02
N THR A 187 7.40 -12.70 -2.12
CA THR A 187 7.18 -11.32 -1.62
C THR A 187 7.37 -11.22 -0.10
N GLN A 188 6.90 -12.22 0.65
CA GLN A 188 7.09 -12.27 2.10
C GLN A 188 8.55 -12.48 2.49
N ASP A 189 9.30 -13.25 1.72
CA ASP A 189 10.72 -13.51 1.92
C ASP A 189 11.58 -12.30 1.54
N ASP A 190 11.26 -11.57 0.48
CA ASP A 190 11.94 -10.31 0.13
C ASP A 190 11.75 -9.27 1.23
N LEU A 191 10.51 -9.08 1.70
CA LEU A 191 10.23 -8.20 2.83
C LEU A 191 10.85 -8.72 4.13
N GLY A 192 10.88 -10.04 4.31
CA GLY A 192 11.49 -10.73 5.44
C GLY A 192 13.00 -10.48 5.50
N ARG A 193 13.69 -10.57 4.36
CA ARG A 193 15.11 -10.25 4.19
C ARG A 193 15.40 -8.80 4.59
N VAL A 194 14.62 -7.86 4.08
CA VAL A 194 14.75 -6.44 4.43
C VAL A 194 14.55 -6.22 5.93
N LEU A 195 13.52 -6.83 6.52
CA LEU A 195 13.27 -6.69 7.96
C LEU A 195 14.35 -7.37 8.81
N ALA A 196 14.88 -8.52 8.38
CA ALA A 196 15.95 -9.22 9.07
C ALA A 196 17.22 -8.36 9.14
N GLY A 197 17.64 -7.76 8.03
CA GLY A 197 18.76 -6.80 8.01
C GLY A 197 18.52 -5.61 8.94
N ILE A 198 17.33 -5.02 8.91
CA ILE A 198 16.97 -3.91 9.82
C ILE A 198 17.03 -4.35 11.29
N ILE A 199 16.55 -5.56 11.61
CA ILE A 199 16.59 -6.08 12.99
C ILE A 199 18.03 -6.26 13.43
N LEU A 200 18.91 -6.83 12.60
CA LEU A 200 20.33 -7.00 12.91
C LEU A 200 21.02 -5.64 13.11
N ASP A 201 20.76 -4.66 12.24
CA ASP A 201 21.33 -3.32 12.34
C ASP A 201 20.86 -2.58 13.60
N VAL A 202 19.57 -2.64 13.92
CA VAL A 202 18.98 -1.91 15.05
C VAL A 202 19.26 -2.61 16.38
N ALA A 203 19.30 -3.95 16.39
CA ALA A 203 19.63 -4.72 17.58
C ALA A 203 21.13 -4.64 17.90
N GLY A 204 21.98 -4.57 16.88
CA GLY A 204 23.42 -4.78 17.02
C GLY A 204 23.68 -6.13 17.69
N GLY A 205 24.11 -6.10 18.95
CA GLY A 205 24.30 -7.29 19.79
C GLY A 205 23.12 -7.64 20.71
N ALA A 206 22.14 -6.75 20.90
CA ALA A 206 21.09 -6.91 21.90
C ALA A 206 20.13 -8.08 21.58
N PRO A 207 19.53 -8.72 22.61
CA PRO A 207 18.59 -9.84 22.43
C PRO A 207 17.18 -9.40 22.04
N SER A 208 16.90 -8.08 22.06
CA SER A 208 15.57 -7.56 21.74
C SER A 208 15.65 -6.15 21.15
N VAL A 209 14.69 -5.80 20.30
CA VAL A 209 14.54 -4.48 19.67
C VAL A 209 13.16 -3.87 19.89
N PRO A 210 13.07 -2.57 20.24
CA PRO A 210 11.79 -1.91 20.35
C PRO A 210 11.15 -1.71 18.97
N ARG A 211 9.85 -1.99 18.84
CA ARG A 211 9.12 -1.86 17.56
C ARG A 211 9.17 -0.44 16.99
N SER A 212 9.21 0.57 17.85
CA SER A 212 9.31 1.98 17.46
C SER A 212 10.60 2.28 16.68
N ALA A 213 11.72 1.65 17.04
CA ALA A 213 13.00 1.80 16.34
C ALA A 213 12.95 1.12 14.95
N LEU A 214 12.29 -0.03 14.85
CA LEU A 214 12.11 -0.74 13.58
C LEU A 214 11.29 0.06 12.57
N LEU A 215 10.24 0.75 13.01
CA LEU A 215 9.32 1.45 12.10
C LEU A 215 10.01 2.55 11.28
N SER A 216 10.95 3.28 11.87
CA SER A 216 11.68 4.36 11.19
C SER A 216 12.62 3.81 10.12
N ALA A 217 13.37 2.76 10.43
CA ALA A 217 14.26 2.09 9.48
C ALA A 217 13.47 1.39 8.37
N TRP A 218 12.37 0.71 8.73
CA TRP A 218 11.44 0.08 7.80
C TRP A 218 10.89 1.04 6.75
N LYS A 219 10.44 2.22 7.18
CA LYS A 219 9.91 3.23 6.25
C LYS A 219 10.96 3.67 5.23
N LYS A 220 12.22 3.81 5.63
CA LYS A 220 13.32 4.20 4.74
C LYS A 220 13.69 3.11 3.75
N ALA A 221 13.76 1.85 4.22
CA ALA A 221 14.19 0.72 3.39
C ALA A 221 13.13 0.28 2.37
N VAL A 222 11.85 0.34 2.72
CA VAL A 222 10.76 -0.17 1.88
C VAL A 222 10.16 0.90 0.97
N ALA A 223 10.22 2.19 1.31
CA ALA A 223 9.68 3.24 0.45
C ALA A 223 10.21 3.25 -1.01
N PRO A 224 11.49 2.94 -1.29
CA PRO A 224 12.02 2.89 -2.65
C PRO A 224 11.43 1.76 -3.51
N THR A 225 11.02 0.64 -2.90
CA THR A 225 10.55 -0.56 -3.63
C THR A 225 9.05 -0.52 -3.96
N LEU A 226 8.33 0.48 -3.44
CA LEU A 226 6.90 0.62 -3.67
C LEU A 226 6.59 1.30 -5.01
N ALA A 227 5.48 0.89 -5.62
CA ALA A 227 4.88 1.60 -6.75
C ALA A 227 4.46 3.03 -6.34
N VAL A 228 4.38 3.95 -7.30
CA VAL A 228 4.15 5.39 -7.05
C VAL A 228 2.83 5.63 -6.30
N GLU A 229 1.83 4.82 -6.62
CA GLU A 229 0.47 4.84 -6.09
C GLU A 229 0.49 4.48 -4.59
N GLN A 230 1.34 3.52 -4.20
CA GLN A 230 1.45 3.03 -2.82
C GLN A 230 2.29 3.94 -1.92
N LYS A 231 3.19 4.76 -2.49
CA LYS A 231 4.09 5.64 -1.72
C LYS A 231 3.33 6.62 -0.84
N THR A 232 2.16 7.08 -1.29
CA THR A 232 1.34 8.03 -0.55
C THR A 232 0.69 7.41 0.70
N GLU A 233 0.08 6.23 0.58
CA GLU A 233 -0.49 5.52 1.73
C GLU A 233 0.59 5.00 2.68
N PHE A 234 1.75 4.61 2.13
CA PHE A 234 2.89 4.18 2.93
C PHE A 234 3.51 5.33 3.74
N ALA A 235 3.56 6.54 3.18
CA ALA A 235 4.05 7.73 3.86
C ALA A 235 3.11 8.26 4.95
N ALA A 236 1.85 7.77 5.03
CA ALA A 236 0.89 8.19 6.03
C ALA A 236 1.41 7.99 7.47
N LYS A 237 1.00 8.89 8.37
CA LYS A 237 1.31 8.85 9.80
C LYS A 237 0.11 8.30 10.57
N GLY A 238 0.37 7.52 11.63
CA GLY A 238 -0.67 6.99 12.52
C GLY A 238 -0.84 5.46 12.47
N LYS A 239 -1.67 4.94 13.39
CA LYS A 239 -2.11 3.54 13.42
C LYS A 239 -2.93 3.25 12.17
N GLY A 240 -2.65 2.15 11.48
CA GLY A 240 -3.35 1.77 10.25
C GLY A 240 -2.74 2.30 8.95
N SER A 241 -1.58 2.97 8.99
CA SER A 241 -0.82 3.26 7.76
C SER A 241 -0.33 1.97 7.10
N LEU A 242 -0.24 1.95 5.76
CA LEU A 242 0.26 0.82 4.98
C LEU A 242 1.65 0.38 5.45
N ALA A 243 2.50 1.32 5.88
CA ALA A 243 3.80 1.02 6.46
C ALA A 243 3.70 0.22 7.77
N THR A 244 2.80 0.60 8.68
CA THR A 244 2.59 -0.12 9.95
C THR A 244 1.96 -1.49 9.76
N GLU A 245 1.10 -1.63 8.74
CA GLU A 245 0.48 -2.90 8.39
C GLU A 245 1.48 -3.88 7.78
N LYS A 246 2.24 -3.44 6.76
CA LYS A 246 3.28 -4.26 6.14
C LYS A 246 4.32 -4.70 7.17
N LEU A 247 4.79 -3.79 8.02
CA LEU A 247 5.71 -4.14 9.13
C LEU A 247 5.10 -5.20 10.05
N ARG A 248 3.82 -5.08 10.43
CA ARG A 248 3.12 -6.08 11.26
C ARG A 248 3.07 -7.45 10.60
N LYS A 249 2.73 -7.49 9.30
CA LYS A 249 2.66 -8.75 8.53
C LYS A 249 4.05 -9.40 8.40
N THR A 250 5.08 -8.62 8.11
CA THR A 250 6.46 -9.12 7.98
C THR A 250 7.03 -9.60 9.32
N MET A 251 6.76 -8.91 10.44
CA MET A 251 7.13 -9.44 11.76
C MET A 251 6.46 -10.79 12.03
N GLY A 252 5.17 -10.93 11.71
CA GLY A 252 4.47 -12.22 11.85
C GLY A 252 5.02 -13.32 10.94
N HIS A 253 5.62 -12.97 9.79
CA HIS A 253 6.34 -13.92 8.94
C HIS A 253 7.61 -14.43 9.62
N LEU A 254 8.44 -13.53 10.15
CA LEU A 254 9.66 -13.91 10.89
C LEU A 254 9.35 -14.73 12.15
N GLU A 255 8.24 -14.45 12.84
CA GLU A 255 7.77 -15.26 13.97
C GLU A 255 7.41 -16.69 13.55
N ARG A 256 6.72 -16.87 12.42
CA ARG A 256 6.40 -18.22 11.92
C ARG A 256 7.64 -19.01 11.52
N LYS A 257 8.69 -18.33 11.06
CA LYS A 257 10.01 -18.93 10.83
C LYS A 257 10.80 -19.19 12.13
N GLY A 258 10.26 -18.84 13.30
CA GLY A 258 10.92 -19.03 14.58
C GLY A 258 12.12 -18.09 14.83
N LEU A 259 12.29 -17.05 14.02
CA LEU A 259 13.46 -16.16 14.08
C LEU A 259 13.33 -15.10 15.17
N VAL A 260 12.10 -14.66 15.44
CA VAL A 260 11.79 -13.60 16.40
C VAL A 260 10.50 -13.89 17.15
N LYS A 261 10.26 -13.16 18.25
CA LYS A 261 9.02 -13.22 19.02
C LYS A 261 8.57 -11.82 19.45
N ARG A 262 7.31 -11.46 19.23
CA ARG A 262 6.73 -10.24 19.81
C ARG A 262 6.44 -10.43 21.28
N THR A 263 6.90 -9.48 22.08
CA THR A 263 6.66 -9.44 23.52
C THR A 263 6.18 -8.04 23.90
N GLU A 264 5.17 -7.94 24.76
CA GLU A 264 4.73 -6.67 25.32
C GLU A 264 5.59 -6.29 26.53
N SER A 265 5.84 -4.99 26.70
CA SER A 265 6.57 -4.42 27.83
C SER A 265 5.95 -3.10 28.25
N ALA A 266 6.33 -2.59 29.42
CA ALA A 266 5.85 -1.31 29.94
C ALA A 266 6.12 -0.13 28.98
N ASP A 267 7.22 -0.20 28.22
CA ASP A 267 7.64 0.82 27.25
C ASP A 267 7.07 0.59 25.84
N GLY A 268 6.18 -0.41 25.69
CA GLY A 268 5.53 -0.80 24.43
C GLY A 268 5.96 -2.16 23.90
N GLN A 269 5.66 -2.42 22.63
CA GLN A 269 5.95 -3.71 21.99
C GLN A 269 7.44 -3.81 21.58
N ARG A 270 8.05 -4.95 21.91
CA ARG A 270 9.41 -5.33 21.50
C ARG A 270 9.40 -6.61 20.67
N LEU A 271 10.45 -6.80 19.89
CA LEU A 271 10.78 -8.05 19.20
C LEU A 271 12.00 -8.67 19.88
N ASP A 272 11.83 -9.85 20.46
CA ASP A 272 12.93 -10.67 20.96
C ASP A 272 13.52 -11.48 19.80
N VAL A 273 14.84 -11.53 19.70
CA VAL A 273 15.56 -12.30 18.67
C VAL A 273 15.75 -13.72 19.20
N LEU A 274 15.16 -14.70 18.52
CA LEU A 274 15.23 -16.11 18.89
C LEU A 274 16.38 -16.82 18.18
N ASP A 275 16.59 -16.52 16.89
CA ASP A 275 17.64 -17.09 16.07
C ASP A 275 18.34 -15.99 15.26
N ARG A 276 19.46 -15.49 15.81
CA ARG A 276 20.27 -14.46 15.14
C ARG A 276 20.91 -14.99 13.86
N ARG A 277 21.38 -16.23 13.85
CA ARG A 277 22.04 -16.81 12.67
C ARG A 277 21.04 -16.99 11.54
N GLY A 278 19.82 -17.47 11.84
CA GLY A 278 18.75 -17.55 10.85
C GLY A 278 18.33 -16.18 10.31
N LEU A 279 18.42 -15.10 11.10
CA LEU A 279 18.23 -13.73 10.59
C LEU A 279 19.36 -13.28 9.66
N GLU A 280 20.61 -13.61 9.97
CA GLU A 280 21.77 -13.33 9.11
C GLU A 280 21.67 -14.07 7.78
N ASP A 281 21.37 -15.37 7.82
CA ASP A 281 21.19 -16.19 6.62
C ASP A 281 20.02 -15.68 5.76
N LEU A 282 18.91 -15.26 6.38
CA LEU A 282 17.77 -14.66 5.65
C LEU A 282 18.13 -13.30 5.05
N ALA A 283 18.87 -12.46 5.77
CA ALA A 283 19.33 -11.15 5.31
C ALA A 283 20.30 -11.27 4.12
N ASP A 284 21.19 -12.27 4.14
CA ASP A 284 22.15 -12.57 3.07
C ASP A 284 21.51 -13.33 1.89
N GLY A 285 20.26 -13.77 2.02
CA GLY A 285 19.56 -14.55 1.00
C GLY A 285 20.02 -16.00 0.89
N ARG A 286 20.54 -16.57 1.98
CA ARG A 286 21.02 -17.96 2.11
C ARG A 286 20.04 -18.90 2.81
N ALA A 287 18.88 -18.37 3.26
CA ALA A 287 17.81 -19.10 3.93
C ALA A 287 16.75 -19.65 2.98
#